data_AF-A0A7C5KNT5-F1
#
_entry.id   AF-A0A7C5KNT5-F1
#
_cell.length_a   1.000
_cell.length_b   1.000
_cell.length_c   1.000
_cell.angle_alpha   90.00
_cell.angle_beta   90.00
_cell.angle_gamma   90.00
#
_symmetry.space_group_name_H-M   'P 1'
#
loop_
_entity.id
_entity.type
_entity.pdbx_description
1 polymer ?
#
loop_
_entity_poly.entity_id
_entity_poly.type
_entity_poly.pdbx_seq_one_letter_code
_entity_poly.pdbx_strand_id
1 'polypeptide(L)'
;METERRIPSPLPTIGILPLLLGLGSMQGLQPEPGLPAFDLAARQADLVLVLRPRAREGDRVLCKVLKSFGNPPPSGELVVLEPRALPRPQTLQNGGAQLAFLRKAAGTGNFLLLQHPGTLVPWTEKRRRELEPLLQVLLRKTGPKGRASALLSLALENRPARTRALALLTLCREGGMRYADQGQRRLLLQLLKNRSAEKSLRDVCARALAGAGDRELPALMLRLLQKGEAKGLGPCFGNLLRQMLGTALAKERLQSALRGNPTNPDLRAALGG
;
A
#
# COMPACT_ATOMS: atom_id res chain seq x y z
N MET A 1 -2.22 30.22 58.28
CA MET A 1 -3.29 29.22 58.13
C MET A 1 -3.79 29.33 56.69
N GLU A 2 -3.03 28.76 55.77
CA GLU A 2 -3.30 27.43 55.15
C GLU A 2 -4.56 27.47 54.28
N THR A 3 -4.45 27.78 52.99
CA THR A 3 -4.22 26.86 51.85
C THR A 3 -5.16 25.66 51.77
N GLU A 4 -6.21 25.77 50.96
CA GLU A 4 -6.64 24.68 50.09
C GLU A 4 -7.02 25.23 48.71
N ARG A 5 -6.09 25.09 47.76
CA ARG A 5 -6.34 25.23 46.32
C ARG A 5 -7.12 23.99 45.88
N ARG A 6 -8.42 24.14 45.54
CA ARG A 6 -9.17 23.11 44.82
C ARG A 6 -8.70 23.04 43.37
N ILE A 7 -8.02 21.95 43.06
CA ILE A 7 -7.63 21.52 41.72
C ILE A 7 -8.90 21.13 40.95
N PRO A 8 -9.17 21.66 39.75
CA PRO A 8 -10.20 21.10 38.90
C PRO A 8 -9.72 19.76 38.31
N SER A 9 -10.53 18.73 38.54
CA SER A 9 -10.35 17.35 38.08
C SER A 9 -10.08 17.28 36.57
N PRO A 10 -9.24 16.34 36.09
CA PRO A 10 -8.99 16.17 34.67
C PRO A 10 -10.26 15.65 33.98
N LEU A 11 -10.61 16.31 32.88
CA LEU A 11 -11.62 15.86 31.92
C LEU A 11 -11.38 14.40 31.53
N PRO A 12 -12.45 13.61 31.27
CA PRO A 12 -12.30 12.20 30.96
C PRO A 12 -11.44 12.02 29.71
N THR A 13 -10.37 11.23 29.87
CA THR A 13 -9.60 10.66 28.79
C THR A 13 -10.56 9.98 27.82
N ILE A 14 -10.91 10.66 26.73
CA ILE A 14 -11.57 10.03 25.59
C ILE A 14 -10.53 9.08 25.02
N GLY A 15 -10.60 7.82 25.47
CA GLY A 15 -9.91 6.71 24.87
C GLY A 15 -10.29 6.67 23.41
N ILE A 16 -9.37 7.10 22.55
CA ILE A 16 -9.43 6.86 21.12
C ILE A 16 -9.22 5.35 20.96
N LEU A 17 -10.33 4.62 21.07
CA LEU A 17 -10.47 3.27 20.57
C LEU A 17 -10.05 3.28 19.11
N PRO A 18 -9.08 2.44 18.70
CA PRO A 18 -8.73 2.34 17.31
C PRO A 18 -9.89 1.65 16.58
N LEU A 19 -10.46 2.34 15.60
CA LEU A 19 -11.25 1.75 14.51
C LEU A 19 -10.34 0.89 13.62
N LEU A 20 -9.75 -0.16 14.21
CA LEU A 20 -8.92 -1.20 13.59
C LEU A 20 -9.69 -2.52 13.46
N LEU A 21 -10.99 -2.47 13.22
CA LEU A 21 -11.77 -3.65 12.87
C LEU A 21 -11.92 -3.69 11.34
N GLY A 22 -10.92 -4.29 10.70
CA GLY A 22 -10.91 -4.57 9.26
C GLY A 22 -9.53 -4.89 8.66
N LEU A 23 -8.43 -4.61 9.37
CA LEU A 23 -7.05 -4.83 8.89
C LEU A 23 -6.37 -6.10 9.45
N GLY A 24 -7.12 -6.95 10.16
CA GLY A 24 -6.60 -8.10 10.91
C GLY A 24 -6.02 -9.26 10.11
N SER A 25 -5.91 -9.18 8.78
CA SER A 25 -5.49 -10.32 7.94
C SER A 25 -4.45 -9.98 6.87
N MET A 26 -3.67 -8.92 7.09
CA MET A 26 -2.50 -8.56 6.25
C MET A 26 -1.16 -8.79 6.97
N GLN A 27 -1.11 -9.64 8.00
CA GLN A 27 0.10 -9.92 8.79
C GLN A 27 1.12 -10.87 8.10
N GLY A 28 0.83 -11.39 6.90
CA GLY A 28 1.70 -12.35 6.20
C GLY A 28 2.64 -11.76 5.15
N LEU A 29 2.64 -10.44 4.93
CA LEU A 29 3.57 -9.79 4.02
C LEU A 29 4.79 -9.34 4.82
N GLN A 30 5.92 -10.03 4.70
CA GLN A 30 7.18 -9.32 4.89
C GLN A 30 7.15 -8.12 3.93
N PRO A 31 7.27 -6.90 4.45
CA PRO A 31 7.15 -5.72 3.62
C PRO A 31 8.38 -5.65 2.71
N GLU A 32 8.19 -5.99 1.44
CA GLU A 32 9.11 -5.57 0.39
C GLU A 32 9.36 -4.06 0.59
N PRO A 33 10.62 -3.61 0.73
CA PRO A 33 10.94 -2.25 1.09
C PRO A 33 10.34 -1.29 0.05
N GLY A 34 9.33 -0.51 0.47
CA GLY A 34 8.70 0.53 -0.33
C GLY A 34 7.19 0.44 -0.55
N LEU A 35 6.50 -0.64 -0.13
CA LEU A 35 5.08 -0.86 -0.46
C LEU A 35 4.03 -0.63 0.66
N PRO A 36 4.28 -0.90 1.95
CA PRO A 36 3.18 -0.92 2.93
C PRO A 36 2.61 0.44 3.30
N ALA A 37 3.32 1.54 3.06
CA ALA A 37 2.95 2.82 3.65
C ALA A 37 2.99 4.02 2.70
N PHE A 38 3.19 3.81 1.40
CA PHE A 38 3.25 4.92 0.45
C PHE A 38 1.93 5.69 0.34
N ASP A 39 0.81 4.96 0.27
CA ASP A 39 -0.55 5.50 0.26
C ASP A 39 -0.91 6.13 1.61
N LEU A 40 -0.56 5.47 2.71
CA LEU A 40 -0.80 5.99 4.05
C LEU A 40 -0.01 7.28 4.30
N ALA A 41 1.26 7.30 3.94
CA ALA A 41 2.12 8.47 4.07
C ALA A 41 1.68 9.60 3.16
N ALA A 42 1.26 9.33 1.91
CA ALA A 42 0.67 10.33 1.03
C ALA A 42 -0.56 11.00 1.65
N ARG A 43 -1.37 10.24 2.39
CA ARG A 43 -2.57 10.75 3.06
C ARG A 43 -2.29 11.50 4.36
N GLN A 44 -1.22 11.14 5.07
CA GLN A 44 -0.83 11.78 6.33
C GLN A 44 0.11 12.97 6.13
N ALA A 45 0.71 13.10 4.96
CA ALA A 45 1.63 14.17 4.64
C ALA A 45 0.88 15.47 4.36
N ASP A 46 1.41 16.56 4.90
CA ASP A 46 1.01 17.91 4.54
C ASP A 46 1.66 18.33 3.21
N LEU A 47 2.89 17.86 2.97
CA LEU A 47 3.65 18.07 1.75
C LEU A 47 4.29 16.76 1.26
N VAL A 48 4.24 16.52 -0.05
CA VAL A 48 4.95 15.43 -0.71
C VAL A 48 5.90 16.03 -1.75
N LEU A 49 7.20 15.91 -1.51
CA LEU A 49 8.22 16.66 -2.24
C LEU A 49 9.32 15.75 -2.76
N VAL A 50 9.93 16.16 -3.87
CA VAL A 50 11.26 15.70 -4.25
C VAL A 50 12.25 16.72 -3.73
N LEU A 51 13.13 16.27 -2.84
CA LEU A 51 14.11 17.09 -2.14
C LEU A 51 15.52 16.68 -2.52
N ARG A 52 16.46 17.63 -2.46
CA ARG A 52 17.90 17.35 -2.51
C ARG A 52 18.55 17.93 -1.24
N PRO A 53 19.11 17.09 -0.36
CA PRO A 53 19.84 17.55 0.81
C PRO A 53 21.04 18.41 0.41
N ARG A 54 21.24 19.53 1.10
CA ARG A 54 22.33 20.49 0.86
C ARG A 54 23.29 20.60 2.03
N ALA A 55 22.74 20.78 3.23
CA ALA A 55 23.49 20.91 4.46
C ALA A 55 22.77 20.18 5.59
N ARG A 56 23.53 19.71 6.58
CA ARG A 56 23.00 19.03 7.76
C ARG A 56 23.63 19.63 9.00
N GLU A 57 22.79 20.01 9.96
CA GLU A 57 23.18 20.54 11.25
C GLU A 57 22.39 19.79 12.33
N GLY A 58 23.03 18.81 12.96
CA GLY A 58 22.36 17.92 13.91
C GLY A 58 21.21 17.13 13.25
N ASP A 59 19.99 17.33 13.76
CA ASP A 59 18.74 16.76 13.29
C ASP A 59 18.07 17.58 12.18
N ARG A 60 18.64 18.73 11.81
CA ARG A 60 18.10 19.62 10.78
C ARG A 60 18.82 19.38 9.46
N VAL A 61 18.06 19.17 8.41
CA VAL A 61 18.58 19.00 7.04
C VAL A 61 18.00 20.09 6.15
N LEU A 62 18.86 21.01 5.71
CA LEU A 62 18.50 21.98 4.69
C LEU A 62 18.40 21.28 3.34
N CYS A 63 17.23 21.37 2.72
CA CYS A 63 16.89 20.70 1.48
C CYS A 63 16.47 21.70 0.42
N LYS A 64 16.98 21.55 -0.81
CA LYS A 64 16.42 22.23 -1.98
C LYS A 64 15.20 21.45 -2.48
N VAL A 65 14.09 22.14 -2.69
CA VAL A 65 12.89 21.55 -3.31
C VAL A 65 13.09 21.49 -4.82
N LEU A 66 12.99 20.29 -5.38
CA LEU A 66 13.08 20.05 -6.82
C LEU A 66 11.71 19.93 -7.47
N LYS A 67 10.74 19.38 -6.74
CA LYS A 67 9.37 19.18 -7.22
C LYS A 67 8.42 19.04 -6.04
N SER A 68 7.18 19.48 -6.23
CA SER A 68 6.08 19.26 -5.28
C SER A 68 4.97 18.46 -5.93
N PHE A 69 4.30 17.65 -5.12
CA PHE A 69 3.08 16.95 -5.49
C PHE A 69 1.95 17.40 -4.55
N GLY A 70 0.84 17.84 -5.13
CA GLY A 70 -0.27 18.39 -4.37
C GLY A 70 -0.01 19.84 -3.94
N ASN A 71 0.09 20.07 -2.63
CA ASN A 71 0.22 21.42 -2.07
C ASN A 71 1.58 22.05 -2.40
N PRO A 72 1.64 23.36 -2.71
CA PRO A 72 2.91 24.04 -2.92
C PRO A 72 3.70 24.15 -1.61
N PRO A 73 5.03 24.00 -1.64
CA PRO A 73 5.87 24.26 -0.49
C PRO A 73 5.88 25.77 -0.18
N PRO A 74 6.15 26.17 1.07
CA PRO A 74 6.23 27.60 1.42
C PRO A 74 7.43 28.31 0.79
N SER A 75 8.48 27.57 0.40
CA SER A 75 9.70 28.11 -0.19
C SER A 75 10.41 27.07 -1.06
N GLY A 76 11.33 27.54 -1.93
CA GLY A 76 12.18 26.68 -2.76
C GLY A 76 13.25 25.89 -1.98
N GLU A 77 13.46 26.26 -0.72
CA GLU A 77 14.33 25.55 0.23
C GLU A 77 13.57 25.31 1.53
N LEU A 78 13.76 24.16 2.16
CA LEU A 78 13.06 23.77 3.38
C LEU A 78 14.03 23.15 4.38
N VAL A 79 13.80 23.44 5.65
CA VAL A 79 14.44 22.72 6.75
C VAL A 79 13.57 21.52 7.10
N VAL A 80 14.12 20.33 6.90
CA VAL A 80 13.49 19.06 7.28
C VAL A 80 14.14 18.55 8.56
N LEU A 81 13.31 18.24 9.53
CA LEU A 81 13.72 17.66 10.81
C LEU A 81 13.71 16.14 10.69
N GLU A 82 14.87 15.52 10.94
CA GLU A 82 15.07 14.08 10.99
C GLU A 82 15.19 13.60 12.44
N PRO A 83 14.31 12.70 12.91
CA PRO A 83 14.47 12.14 14.24
C PRO A 83 15.78 11.37 14.38
N ARG A 84 16.52 11.62 15.47
CA ARG A 84 17.89 11.12 15.71
C ARG A 84 18.04 9.59 15.72
N ALA A 85 16.94 8.84 15.87
CA ALA A 85 16.93 7.38 15.93
C ALA A 85 16.60 6.68 14.59
N LEU A 86 16.68 7.38 13.45
CA LEU A 86 16.36 6.78 12.16
C LEU A 86 17.49 5.85 11.67
N PRO A 87 17.17 4.60 11.27
CA PRO A 87 18.14 3.74 10.61
C PRO A 87 18.57 4.36 9.26
N ARG A 88 19.84 4.20 8.88
CA ARG A 88 20.45 4.79 7.66
C ARG A 88 19.67 4.68 6.33
N PRO A 89 18.84 3.66 6.03
CA PRO A 89 18.01 3.67 4.83
C PRO A 89 16.85 4.69 4.86
N GLN A 90 16.54 5.27 6.03
CA GLN A 90 15.44 6.22 6.23
C GLN A 90 15.92 7.65 6.48
N THR A 91 17.23 7.90 6.35
CA THR A 91 17.83 9.24 6.44
C THR A 91 18.09 9.83 5.06
N LEU A 92 17.91 11.14 4.94
CA LEU A 92 18.20 11.95 3.78
C LEU A 92 19.69 11.84 3.44
N GLN A 93 20.00 11.24 2.30
CA GLN A 93 21.37 10.98 1.87
C GLN A 93 21.88 12.15 1.04
N ASN A 94 23.10 12.59 1.32
CA ASN A 94 23.74 13.65 0.56
C ASN A 94 23.94 13.21 -0.91
N GLY A 95 23.72 14.15 -1.84
CA GLY A 95 24.02 13.98 -3.27
C GLY A 95 22.85 13.51 -4.14
N GLY A 96 21.84 12.82 -3.59
CA GLY A 96 20.70 12.29 -4.35
C GLY A 96 19.42 13.15 -4.23
N ALA A 97 18.61 13.18 -5.29
CA ALA A 97 17.21 13.60 -5.15
C ALA A 97 16.42 12.48 -4.47
N GLN A 98 15.56 12.81 -3.52
CA GLN A 98 14.77 11.85 -2.76
C GLN A 98 13.33 12.31 -2.67
N LEU A 99 12.38 11.40 -2.89
CA LEU A 99 10.98 11.62 -2.57
C LEU A 99 10.82 11.54 -1.05
N ALA A 100 10.19 12.56 -0.47
CA ALA A 100 9.95 12.68 0.96
C ALA A 100 8.48 13.05 1.22
N PHE A 101 7.92 12.44 2.26
CA PHE A 101 6.61 12.75 2.79
C PHE A 101 6.79 13.50 4.11
N LEU A 102 6.26 14.72 4.16
CA LEU A 102 6.51 15.66 5.24
C LEU A 102 5.22 16.01 5.98
N ARG A 103 5.32 16.14 7.30
CA ARG A 103 4.27 16.68 8.17
C ARG A 103 4.74 17.96 8.82
N LYS A 104 3.87 18.96 8.90
CA LYS A 104 4.16 20.22 9.57
C LYS A 104 4.32 19.97 11.06
N ALA A 105 5.45 20.38 11.61
CA ALA A 105 5.70 20.37 13.04
C ALA A 105 4.80 21.42 13.71
N ALA A 106 4.10 21.02 14.77
CA ALA A 106 3.24 21.94 15.52
C ALA A 106 4.08 23.11 16.07
N GLY A 107 3.62 24.34 15.84
CA GLY A 107 4.17 25.56 16.45
C GLY A 107 5.53 26.05 15.96
N THR A 108 6.23 25.35 15.04
CA THR A 108 7.63 25.69 14.70
C THR A 108 7.87 26.09 13.25
N GLY A 109 6.84 26.07 12.40
CA GLY A 109 6.98 26.36 10.95
C GLY A 109 7.81 25.33 10.17
N ASN A 110 8.44 24.39 10.86
CA ASN A 110 9.32 23.36 10.31
C ASN A 110 8.51 22.13 9.83
N PHE A 111 9.18 21.26 9.08
CA PHE A 111 8.61 20.01 8.59
C PHE A 111 9.36 18.79 9.14
N LEU A 112 8.60 17.82 9.64
CA LEU A 112 9.08 16.51 10.09
C LEU A 112 8.99 15.51 8.94
N LEU A 113 10.03 14.69 8.77
CA LEU A 113 9.98 13.54 7.87
C LEU A 113 9.06 12.45 8.44
N LEU A 114 8.08 11.97 7.67
CA LEU A 114 7.25 10.83 8.07
C LEU A 114 8.06 9.54 8.08
N GLN A 115 8.00 8.80 9.19
CA GLN A 115 8.78 7.60 9.45
C GLN A 115 8.03 6.31 9.08
N HIS A 116 7.59 6.17 7.84
CA HIS A 116 7.03 4.88 7.39
C HIS A 116 7.97 4.17 6.40
N PRO A 117 7.99 2.82 6.38
CA PRO A 117 8.75 2.11 5.36
C PRO A 117 8.32 2.53 3.95
N GLY A 118 9.25 3.10 3.16
CA GLY A 118 8.99 3.57 1.80
C GLY A 118 8.62 5.05 1.66
N THR A 119 8.71 5.86 2.73
CA THR A 119 8.49 7.32 2.67
C THR A 119 9.72 8.10 2.26
N LEU A 120 10.88 7.46 2.24
CA LEU A 120 12.08 8.02 1.68
C LEU A 120 12.58 7.11 0.57
N VAL A 121 12.52 7.60 -0.67
CA VAL A 121 12.87 6.81 -1.85
C VAL A 121 13.80 7.64 -2.74
N PRO A 122 14.93 7.07 -3.20
CA PRO A 122 15.74 7.72 -4.22
C PRO A 122 14.90 8.06 -5.46
N TRP A 123 14.93 9.32 -5.86
CA TRP A 123 14.16 9.83 -6.99
C TRP A 123 14.94 9.69 -8.30
N THR A 124 15.09 8.44 -8.74
CA THR A 124 15.71 8.09 -10.02
C THR A 124 14.68 8.12 -11.16
N GLU A 125 15.12 8.17 -12.41
CA GLU A 125 14.22 8.18 -13.58
C GLU A 125 13.31 6.94 -13.63
N LYS A 126 13.83 5.77 -13.27
CA LYS A 126 13.04 4.54 -13.13
C LYS A 126 11.92 4.71 -12.08
N ARG A 127 12.27 5.19 -10.87
CA ARG A 127 11.30 5.40 -9.78
C ARG A 127 10.29 6.48 -10.11
N ARG A 128 10.72 7.53 -10.79
CA ARG A 128 9.84 8.60 -11.29
C ARG A 128 8.75 8.03 -12.20
N ARG A 129 9.12 7.25 -13.23
CA ARG A 129 8.14 6.61 -14.14
C ARG A 129 7.18 5.69 -13.41
N GLU A 130 7.63 5.05 -12.33
CA GLU A 130 6.82 4.14 -11.54
C GLU A 130 5.83 4.85 -10.60
N LEU A 131 6.28 5.87 -9.88
CA LEU A 131 5.58 6.47 -8.73
C LEU A 131 4.89 7.79 -9.03
N GLU A 132 5.38 8.58 -9.99
CA GLU A 132 4.80 9.89 -10.31
C GLU A 132 3.31 9.81 -10.71
N PRO A 133 2.89 8.88 -11.59
CA PRO A 133 1.47 8.74 -11.93
C PRO A 133 0.60 8.40 -10.71
N LEU A 134 1.10 7.57 -9.79
CA LEU A 134 0.39 7.19 -8.57
C LEU A 134 0.23 8.37 -7.62
N LEU A 135 1.28 9.17 -7.43
CA LEU A 135 1.24 10.38 -6.61
C LEU A 135 0.23 11.39 -7.14
N GLN A 136 0.19 11.57 -8.47
CA GLN A 136 -0.77 12.46 -9.10
C GLN A 136 -2.22 12.03 -8.83
N VAL A 137 -2.50 10.73 -8.82
CA VAL A 137 -3.85 10.21 -8.51
C VAL A 137 -4.17 10.34 -7.01
N LEU A 138 -3.23 9.95 -6.14
CA LEU A 138 -3.42 9.93 -4.69
C LEU A 138 -3.63 11.32 -4.10
N LEU A 139 -2.87 12.31 -4.58
CA LEU A 139 -2.86 13.68 -4.04
C LEU A 139 -3.85 14.60 -4.74
N ARG A 140 -4.57 14.11 -5.76
CA ARG A 140 -5.64 14.88 -6.40
C ARG A 140 -6.79 15.05 -5.40
N LYS A 141 -7.37 16.25 -5.37
CA LYS A 141 -8.62 16.54 -4.63
C LYS A 141 -9.83 15.92 -5.35
N THR A 142 -9.86 14.60 -5.46
CA THR A 142 -11.00 13.83 -5.98
C THR A 142 -11.67 13.07 -4.84
N GLY A 143 -12.99 12.94 -4.91
CA GLY A 143 -13.73 12.08 -3.99
C GLY A 143 -13.31 10.61 -4.12
N PRO A 144 -13.65 9.75 -3.12
CA PRO A 144 -13.22 8.34 -3.08
C PRO A 144 -13.54 7.56 -4.37
N LYS A 145 -14.70 7.80 -4.98
CA LYS A 145 -15.10 7.18 -6.25
C LYS A 145 -14.21 7.61 -7.42
N GLY A 146 -13.89 8.91 -7.51
CA GLY A 146 -13.05 9.46 -8.56
C GLY A 146 -11.60 8.96 -8.45
N ARG A 147 -11.07 8.87 -7.22
CA ARG A 147 -9.75 8.29 -6.97
C ARG A 147 -9.70 6.80 -7.30
N ALA A 148 -10.70 6.04 -6.87
CA ALA A 148 -10.80 4.62 -7.20
C ALA A 148 -10.83 4.38 -8.71
N SER A 149 -11.62 5.15 -9.45
CA SER A 149 -11.66 5.10 -10.92
C SER A 149 -10.28 5.39 -11.54
N ALA A 150 -9.59 6.43 -11.07
CA ALA A 150 -8.26 6.77 -11.56
C ALA A 150 -7.20 5.71 -11.25
N LEU A 151 -7.24 5.09 -10.06
CA LEU A 151 -6.37 3.97 -9.69
C LEU A 151 -6.65 2.74 -10.56
N LEU A 152 -7.92 2.48 -10.87
CA LEU A 152 -8.33 1.42 -11.79
C LEU A 152 -7.80 1.64 -13.20
N SER A 153 -7.96 2.85 -13.76
CA SER A 153 -7.39 3.18 -15.07
C SER A 153 -5.88 2.97 -15.09
N LEU A 154 -5.19 3.47 -14.06
CA LEU A 154 -3.74 3.35 -13.94
C LEU A 154 -3.26 1.89 -13.79
N ALA A 155 -4.06 1.04 -13.16
CA ALA A 155 -3.82 -0.41 -13.08
C ALA A 155 -4.03 -1.15 -14.41
N LEU A 156 -4.92 -0.65 -15.26
CA LEU A 156 -5.33 -1.30 -16.50
C LEU A 156 -4.57 -0.80 -17.73
N GLU A 157 -4.02 0.42 -17.66
CA GLU A 157 -3.15 0.99 -18.69
C GLU A 157 -1.87 0.16 -18.90
N ASN A 158 -1.26 0.31 -20.09
CA ASN A 158 0.03 -0.28 -20.43
C ASN A 158 1.18 0.44 -19.69
N ARG A 159 1.24 0.21 -18.38
CA ARG A 159 2.23 0.77 -17.45
C ARG A 159 3.18 -0.34 -16.96
N PRO A 160 4.35 0.03 -16.38
CA PRO A 160 5.21 -0.95 -15.71
C PRO A 160 4.42 -1.82 -14.73
N ALA A 161 4.70 -3.12 -14.70
CA ALA A 161 3.96 -4.09 -13.86
C ALA A 161 3.90 -3.64 -12.39
N ARG A 162 5.00 -3.06 -11.88
CA ARG A 162 5.07 -2.50 -10.53
C ARG A 162 4.07 -1.37 -10.29
N THR A 163 3.94 -0.42 -11.22
CA THR A 163 2.97 0.68 -11.14
C THR A 163 1.55 0.16 -11.09
N ARG A 164 1.25 -0.84 -11.91
CA ARG A 164 -0.08 -1.48 -11.96
C ARG A 164 -0.39 -2.21 -10.66
N ALA A 165 0.56 -2.98 -10.14
CA ALA A 165 0.43 -3.66 -8.86
C ALA A 165 0.23 -2.67 -7.71
N LEU A 166 0.99 -1.56 -7.69
CA LEU A 166 0.84 -0.50 -6.70
C LEU A 166 -0.53 0.18 -6.74
N ALA A 167 -1.05 0.43 -7.94
CA ALA A 167 -2.38 1.02 -8.14
C ALA A 167 -3.48 0.12 -7.57
N LEU A 168 -3.42 -1.17 -7.90
CA LEU A 168 -4.39 -2.15 -7.41
C LEU A 168 -4.28 -2.36 -5.89
N LEU A 169 -3.07 -2.39 -5.33
CA LEU A 169 -2.89 -2.50 -3.87
C LEU A 169 -3.50 -1.31 -3.13
N THR A 170 -3.23 -0.10 -3.62
CA THR A 170 -3.83 1.13 -3.09
C THR A 170 -5.36 1.04 -3.16
N LEU A 171 -5.89 0.63 -4.31
CA LEU A 171 -7.33 0.47 -4.52
C LEU A 171 -7.95 -0.56 -3.56
N CYS A 172 -7.27 -1.68 -3.31
CA CYS A 172 -7.71 -2.70 -2.34
C CYS A 172 -7.80 -2.11 -0.93
N ARG A 173 -6.78 -1.38 -0.49
CA ARG A 173 -6.72 -0.77 0.85
C ARG A 173 -7.80 0.27 1.06
N GLU A 174 -8.11 1.07 0.05
CA GLU A 174 -9.16 2.09 0.12
C GLU A 174 -10.58 1.51 -0.03
N GLY A 175 -10.73 0.19 -0.23
CA GLY A 175 -12.02 -0.42 -0.56
C GLY A 175 -12.58 0.06 -1.89
N GLY A 176 -11.73 0.65 -2.76
CA GLY A 176 -12.11 1.28 -4.02
C GLY A 176 -12.66 0.29 -5.05
N MET A 177 -12.36 -1.01 -4.89
CA MET A 177 -12.90 -2.09 -5.73
C MET A 177 -14.44 -2.19 -5.71
N ARG A 178 -15.12 -1.62 -4.71
CA ARG A 178 -16.58 -1.51 -4.70
C ARG A 178 -17.13 -0.63 -5.82
N TYR A 179 -16.31 0.27 -6.36
CA TYR A 179 -16.66 1.15 -7.47
C TYR A 179 -16.31 0.56 -8.84
N ALA A 180 -15.69 -0.64 -8.86
CA ALA A 180 -15.30 -1.27 -10.12
C ALA A 180 -16.53 -1.81 -10.86
N ASP A 181 -16.68 -1.41 -12.12
CA ASP A 181 -17.72 -1.93 -13.00
C ASP A 181 -17.43 -3.38 -13.45
N GLN A 182 -18.40 -3.99 -14.14
CA GLN A 182 -18.28 -5.37 -14.59
C GLN A 182 -17.16 -5.55 -15.63
N GLY A 183 -16.88 -4.55 -16.47
CA GLY A 183 -15.81 -4.60 -17.46
C GLY A 183 -14.42 -4.60 -16.81
N GLN A 184 -14.23 -3.76 -15.81
CA GLN A 184 -13.01 -3.69 -15.01
C GLN A 184 -12.76 -4.99 -14.24
N ARG A 185 -13.80 -5.59 -13.66
CA ARG A 185 -13.69 -6.92 -13.02
C ARG A 185 -13.28 -7.99 -14.02
N ARG A 186 -13.86 -8.00 -15.23
CA ARG A 186 -13.46 -8.91 -16.31
C ARG A 186 -11.99 -8.74 -16.70
N LEU A 187 -11.50 -7.51 -16.79
CA LEU A 187 -10.08 -7.25 -17.08
C LEU A 187 -9.17 -7.78 -15.98
N LEU A 188 -9.52 -7.61 -14.71
CA LEU A 188 -8.75 -8.19 -13.58
C LEU A 188 -8.76 -9.73 -13.62
N LEU A 189 -9.89 -10.34 -13.94
CA LEU A 189 -10.00 -11.79 -14.13
C LEU A 189 -9.12 -12.26 -15.31
N GLN A 190 -9.04 -11.50 -16.39
CA GLN A 190 -8.15 -11.77 -17.51
C GLN A 190 -6.67 -11.67 -17.10
N LEU A 191 -6.30 -10.65 -16.32
CA LEU A 191 -4.93 -10.51 -15.81
C LEU A 191 -4.56 -11.64 -14.85
N LEU A 192 -5.49 -12.06 -13.99
CA LEU A 192 -5.29 -13.21 -13.10
C LEU A 192 -5.08 -14.52 -13.88
N LYS A 193 -5.77 -14.70 -15.01
CA LYS A 193 -5.62 -15.83 -15.93
C LYS A 193 -4.37 -15.75 -16.80
N ASN A 194 -3.82 -14.55 -17.01
CA ASN A 194 -2.66 -14.37 -17.86
C ASN A 194 -1.41 -14.99 -17.22
N ARG A 195 -0.98 -16.13 -17.77
CA ARG A 195 0.18 -16.90 -17.26
C ARG A 195 1.52 -16.21 -17.48
N SER A 196 1.58 -15.21 -18.35
CA SER A 196 2.78 -14.39 -18.63
C SER A 196 2.84 -13.15 -17.75
N ALA A 197 1.78 -12.84 -16.98
CA ALA A 197 1.80 -11.76 -16.01
C ALA A 197 2.68 -12.12 -14.81
N GLU A 198 3.32 -11.09 -14.25
CA GLU A 198 4.14 -11.21 -13.05
C GLU A 198 3.31 -11.80 -11.88
N LYS A 199 3.93 -12.70 -11.11
CA LYS A 199 3.29 -13.36 -9.95
C LYS A 199 2.70 -12.34 -8.97
N SER A 200 3.43 -11.26 -8.68
CA SER A 200 3.02 -10.17 -7.80
C SER A 200 1.73 -9.49 -8.31
N LEU A 201 1.66 -9.17 -9.61
CA LEU A 201 0.49 -8.58 -10.23
C LEU A 201 -0.73 -9.51 -10.15
N ARG A 202 -0.54 -10.82 -10.39
CA ARG A 202 -1.61 -11.82 -10.29
C ARG A 202 -2.13 -11.98 -8.85
N ASP A 203 -1.24 -12.02 -7.86
CA ASP A 203 -1.64 -12.03 -6.44
C ASP A 203 -2.51 -10.82 -6.09
N VAL A 204 -2.05 -9.64 -6.49
CA VAL A 204 -2.77 -8.38 -6.24
C VAL A 204 -4.13 -8.35 -6.95
N CYS A 205 -4.24 -8.88 -8.18
CA CYS A 205 -5.53 -9.01 -8.87
C CYS A 205 -6.48 -9.93 -8.10
N ALA A 206 -6.00 -11.07 -7.59
CA ALA A 206 -6.82 -11.99 -6.80
C ALA A 206 -7.34 -11.32 -5.52
N ARG A 207 -6.48 -10.58 -4.81
CA ARG A 207 -6.86 -9.81 -3.61
C ARG A 207 -7.88 -8.72 -3.93
N ALA A 208 -7.70 -8.01 -5.04
CA ALA A 208 -8.62 -6.97 -5.48
C ALA A 208 -10.01 -7.53 -5.77
N LEU A 209 -10.08 -8.63 -6.51
CA LEU A 209 -11.33 -9.33 -6.81
C LEU A 209 -11.99 -9.90 -5.55
N ALA A 210 -11.20 -10.42 -4.60
CA ALA A 210 -11.72 -10.92 -3.33
C ALA A 210 -12.34 -9.79 -2.49
N GLY A 211 -11.64 -8.65 -2.38
CA GLY A 211 -12.16 -7.46 -1.71
C GLY A 211 -13.38 -6.83 -2.41
N ALA A 212 -13.56 -7.10 -3.71
CA ALA A 212 -14.74 -6.70 -4.47
C ALA A 212 -15.95 -7.63 -4.27
N GLY A 213 -15.78 -8.76 -3.56
CA GLY A 213 -16.79 -9.79 -3.42
C GLY A 213 -17.11 -10.50 -4.74
N ASP A 214 -16.12 -10.69 -5.61
CA ASP A 214 -16.31 -11.37 -6.88
C ASP A 214 -16.70 -12.85 -6.66
N ARG A 215 -17.88 -13.23 -7.14
CA ARG A 215 -18.47 -14.57 -6.92
C ARG A 215 -17.83 -15.67 -7.76
N GLU A 216 -17.18 -15.32 -8.88
CA GLU A 216 -16.54 -16.30 -9.77
C GLU A 216 -15.11 -16.61 -9.34
N LEU A 217 -14.49 -15.72 -8.57
CA LEU A 217 -13.12 -15.83 -8.11
C LEU A 217 -12.79 -17.17 -7.42
N PRO A 218 -13.56 -17.70 -6.44
CA PRO A 218 -13.16 -18.94 -5.77
C PRO A 218 -13.09 -20.13 -6.73
N ALA A 219 -14.07 -20.26 -7.62
CA ALA A 219 -14.09 -21.30 -8.63
C ALA A 219 -12.92 -21.16 -9.61
N LEU A 220 -12.60 -19.92 -10.03
CA LEU A 220 -11.45 -19.65 -10.89
C LEU A 220 -10.13 -20.02 -10.21
N MET A 221 -9.93 -19.64 -8.94
CA MET A 221 -8.69 -19.92 -8.21
C MET A 221 -8.48 -21.43 -8.03
N LEU A 222 -9.53 -22.18 -7.68
CA LEU A 222 -9.46 -23.64 -7.63
C LEU A 222 -9.08 -24.24 -8.99
N ARG A 223 -9.66 -23.73 -10.08
CA ARG A 223 -9.33 -24.19 -11.44
C ARG A 223 -7.87 -23.89 -11.81
N LEU A 224 -7.37 -22.70 -11.46
CA LEU A 224 -5.98 -22.32 -11.70
C LEU A 224 -5.01 -23.22 -10.89
N LEU A 225 -5.35 -23.51 -9.64
CA LEU A 225 -4.59 -24.45 -8.82
C LEU A 225 -4.58 -25.84 -9.44
N GLN A 226 -5.74 -26.42 -9.77
CA GLN A 226 -5.87 -27.75 -10.36
C GLN A 226 -5.06 -27.93 -11.64
N LYS A 227 -5.05 -26.91 -12.50
CA LYS A 227 -4.31 -26.92 -13.77
C LYS A 227 -2.82 -26.59 -13.63
N GLY A 228 -2.32 -26.34 -12.41
CA GLY A 228 -0.92 -25.92 -12.19
C GLY A 228 -0.61 -24.53 -12.75
N GLU A 229 -1.63 -23.71 -12.96
CA GLU A 229 -1.51 -22.36 -13.54
C GLU A 229 -1.31 -21.28 -12.48
N ALA A 230 -1.39 -21.64 -11.20
CA ALA A 230 -1.13 -20.73 -10.09
C ALA A 230 0.34 -20.27 -10.04
N LYS A 231 1.30 -21.07 -10.53
CA LYS A 231 2.72 -20.71 -10.68
C LYS A 231 3.32 -20.13 -9.38
N GLY A 232 3.16 -20.85 -8.27
CA GLY A 232 3.67 -20.44 -6.96
C GLY A 232 2.70 -19.56 -6.15
N LEU A 233 1.49 -19.31 -6.64
CA LEU A 233 0.44 -18.60 -5.91
C LEU A 233 -0.37 -19.51 -4.97
N GLY A 234 0.00 -20.79 -4.82
CA GLY A 234 -0.64 -21.76 -3.93
C GLY A 234 -1.03 -21.19 -2.56
N PRO A 235 -0.07 -20.71 -1.74
CA PRO A 235 -0.36 -20.18 -0.41
C PRO A 235 -1.31 -18.98 -0.42
N CYS A 236 -1.09 -18.02 -1.32
CA CYS A 236 -1.95 -16.85 -1.47
C CYS A 236 -3.38 -17.27 -1.81
N PHE A 237 -3.53 -18.18 -2.76
CA PHE A 237 -4.84 -18.64 -3.19
C PHE A 237 -5.54 -19.46 -2.10
N GLY A 238 -4.81 -20.31 -1.39
CA GLY A 238 -5.34 -21.04 -0.23
C GLY A 238 -5.89 -20.11 0.84
N ASN A 239 -5.14 -19.06 1.20
CA ASN A 239 -5.58 -18.09 2.20
C ASN A 239 -6.81 -17.31 1.78
N LEU A 240 -6.85 -16.80 0.54
CA LEU A 240 -8.02 -16.10 0.01
C LEU A 240 -9.25 -17.02 -0.08
N LEU A 241 -9.08 -18.28 -0.51
CA LEU A 241 -10.18 -19.25 -0.53
C LEU A 241 -10.77 -19.48 0.86
N ARG A 242 -9.93 -19.61 1.90
CA ARG A 242 -10.40 -19.74 3.29
C ARG A 242 -11.14 -18.51 3.77
N GLN A 243 -10.68 -17.32 3.40
CA GLN A 243 -11.35 -16.07 3.75
C GLN A 243 -12.74 -15.97 3.10
N MET A 244 -12.86 -16.42 1.84
CA MET A 244 -14.09 -16.30 1.05
C MET A 244 -15.11 -17.41 1.28
N LEU A 245 -14.65 -18.65 1.45
CA LEU A 245 -15.50 -19.85 1.56
C LEU A 245 -15.62 -20.38 2.99
N GLY A 246 -14.81 -19.87 3.92
CA GLY A 246 -14.58 -20.48 5.22
C GLY A 246 -13.50 -21.56 5.19
N THR A 247 -12.86 -21.77 6.33
CA THR A 247 -11.70 -22.68 6.46
C THR A 247 -12.04 -24.13 6.14
N ALA A 248 -13.17 -24.64 6.64
CA ALA A 248 -13.59 -26.02 6.44
C ALA A 248 -13.88 -26.34 4.96
N LEU A 249 -14.73 -25.54 4.32
CA LEU A 249 -15.10 -25.74 2.92
C LEU A 249 -13.91 -25.54 1.97
N ALA A 250 -13.07 -24.53 2.21
CA ALA A 250 -11.85 -24.33 1.42
C ALA A 250 -10.92 -25.54 1.52
N LYS A 251 -10.71 -26.09 2.73
CA LYS A 251 -9.88 -27.27 2.95
C LYS A 251 -10.43 -28.49 2.23
N GLU A 252 -11.73 -28.74 2.32
CA GLU A 252 -12.40 -29.84 1.62
C GLU A 252 -12.20 -29.74 0.10
N ARG A 253 -12.45 -28.55 -0.48
CA ARG A 253 -12.30 -28.31 -1.93
C ARG A 253 -10.86 -28.47 -2.39
N LEU A 254 -9.90 -27.98 -1.62
CA LEU A 254 -8.47 -28.11 -1.91
C LEU A 254 -7.99 -29.57 -1.79
N GLN A 255 -8.47 -30.31 -0.79
CA GLN A 255 -8.17 -31.74 -0.64
C GLN A 255 -8.76 -32.56 -1.79
N SER A 256 -10.00 -32.31 -2.17
CA SER A 256 -10.64 -32.95 -3.33
C SER A 256 -9.85 -32.68 -4.61
N ALA A 257 -9.44 -31.42 -4.83
CA ALA A 257 -8.59 -31.02 -5.94
C ALA A 257 -7.21 -31.72 -5.93
N LEU A 258 -6.59 -31.86 -4.74
CA LEU A 258 -5.31 -32.54 -4.60
C LEU A 258 -5.42 -34.04 -4.87
N ARG A 259 -6.51 -34.72 -4.50
CA ARG A 259 -6.73 -36.13 -4.86
C ARG A 259 -6.74 -36.34 -6.38
N GLY A 260 -7.32 -35.39 -7.12
CA GLY A 260 -7.33 -35.41 -8.59
C GLY A 260 -5.98 -35.03 -9.24
N ASN A 261 -5.07 -34.39 -8.51
CA ASN A 261 -3.75 -34.01 -9.01
C ASN A 261 -2.71 -34.01 -7.87
N PRO A 262 -2.26 -35.21 -7.42
CA PRO A 262 -1.51 -35.35 -6.17
C PRO A 262 -0.10 -34.75 -6.23
N THR A 263 0.47 -34.60 -7.42
CA THR A 263 1.82 -34.06 -7.64
C THR A 263 1.87 -32.53 -7.71
N ASN A 264 0.72 -31.86 -7.67
CA ASN A 264 0.64 -30.42 -7.85
C ASN A 264 1.20 -29.64 -6.62
N PRO A 265 2.33 -28.93 -6.77
CA PRO A 265 2.98 -28.25 -5.65
C PRO A 265 2.16 -27.06 -5.14
N ASP A 266 1.43 -26.37 -6.02
CA ASP A 266 0.60 -25.22 -5.65
C ASP A 266 -0.61 -25.64 -4.82
N LEU A 267 -1.23 -26.79 -5.13
CA LEU A 267 -2.33 -27.35 -4.33
C LEU A 267 -1.85 -27.78 -2.94
N ARG A 268 -0.68 -28.42 -2.84
CA ARG A 268 -0.08 -28.77 -1.54
C ARG A 268 0.24 -27.52 -0.73
N ALA A 269 0.83 -26.51 -1.37
CA ALA A 269 1.16 -25.25 -0.73
C ALA A 269 -0.10 -24.46 -0.29
N ALA A 270 -1.21 -24.53 -1.05
CA ALA A 270 -2.48 -23.93 -0.67
C ALA A 270 -3.10 -24.57 0.59
N LEU A 271 -2.86 -25.88 0.82
CA LEU A 271 -3.32 -26.60 2.00
C LEU A 271 -2.47 -26.34 3.25
N GLY A 272 -1.17 -26.07 3.09
CA GLY A 272 -0.23 -25.91 4.20
C GLY A 272 -0.13 -24.49 4.78
N GLY A 273 -0.70 -23.49 4.12
CA GLY A 273 -0.77 -22.11 4.65
C GLY A 273 -1.84 -21.93 5.71
#